data_AF-A0A2V7XUJ7-F1
#
_entry.id   AF-A0A2V7XUJ7-F1
#
_cell.length_a   1.000
_cell.length_b   1.000
_cell.length_c   1.000
_cell.angle_alpha   90.00
_cell.angle_beta   90.00
_cell.angle_gamma   90.00
#
_symmetry.space_group_name_H-M   'P 1'
#
loop_
_entity.id
_entity.type
_entity.pdbx_description
1 polymer ?
#
loop_
_entity_poly.entity_id
_entity_poly.type
_entity_poly.pdbx_seq_one_letter_code
_entity_poly.pdbx_strand_id
1 'polypeptide(L)'
;MRQLGLAYAQFGTSYPNHYRFMFMTANKLERPEKLSASPGEQAFGLLRAAVESAIAGGYFRAGNVDTIAQVLWSSMHGAVALLMTLQPQHWPHAPAAPDLVQQVVEATIRGFAAPRPAAGRGH
;
A
#
# COMPACT_ATOMS: atom_id res chain seq x y z
N MET A 1 4.94 -10.47 -2.01
CA MET A 1 4.46 -9.24 -1.33
C MET A 1 5.58 -8.25 -1.03
N ARG A 2 6.64 -8.63 -0.31
CA ARG A 2 7.75 -7.73 0.04
C ARG A 2 8.45 -7.07 -1.16
N GLN A 3 8.68 -7.84 -2.23
CA GLN A 3 9.22 -7.32 -3.49
C GLN A 3 8.23 -6.41 -4.27
N LEU A 4 6.92 -6.65 -4.17
CA LEU A 4 5.90 -5.78 -4.80
C LEU A 4 5.80 -4.43 -4.09
N GLY A 5 5.89 -4.42 -2.75
CA GLY A 5 5.91 -3.19 -1.95
C GLY A 5 7.15 -2.34 -2.20
N LEU A 6 8.33 -2.98 -2.37
CA LEU A 6 9.56 -2.28 -2.74
C LEU A 6 9.53 -1.75 -4.18
N ALA A 7 8.97 -2.52 -5.13
CA ALA A 7 8.76 -2.06 -6.50
C ALA A 7 7.77 -0.88 -6.57
N TYR A 8 6.71 -0.89 -5.75
CA TYR A 8 5.78 0.24 -5.61
C TYR A 8 6.46 1.49 -5.03
N ALA A 9 7.31 1.31 -4.01
CA ALA A 9 8.08 2.41 -3.42
C ALA A 9 9.13 2.98 -4.39
N GLN A 10 9.84 2.13 -5.13
CA GLN A 10 10.82 2.57 -6.15
C GLN A 10 10.16 3.22 -7.37
N PHE A 11 8.97 2.76 -7.77
CA PHE A 11 8.18 3.38 -8.84
C PHE A 11 7.66 4.77 -8.44
N GLY A 12 7.21 4.92 -7.19
CA GLY A 12 6.75 6.20 -6.64
C GLY A 12 7.86 7.25 -6.50
N THR A 13 9.10 6.84 -6.23
CA THR A 13 10.25 7.76 -6.08
C THR A 13 10.97 8.08 -7.38
N SER A 14 10.93 7.20 -8.39
CA SER A 14 11.63 7.41 -9.68
C SER A 14 10.82 8.19 -10.72
N TYR A 15 9.49 8.32 -10.55
CA TYR A 15 8.62 9.03 -11.49
C TYR A 15 7.61 9.95 -10.77
N PRO A 16 8.07 11.09 -10.21
CA PRO A 16 7.21 12.04 -9.50
C PRO A 16 6.04 12.57 -10.36
N ASN A 17 6.20 12.60 -11.69
CA ASN A 17 5.14 13.01 -12.62
C ASN A 17 4.09 11.91 -12.89
N HIS A 18 4.44 10.62 -12.84
CA HIS A 18 3.46 9.53 -13.04
C HIS A 18 2.64 9.26 -11.78
N TYR A 19 3.22 9.41 -10.59
CA TYR A 19 2.46 9.34 -9.33
C TYR A 19 1.43 10.49 -9.23
N ARG A 20 1.81 11.68 -9.68
CA ARG A 20 0.92 12.86 -9.76
C ARG A 20 -0.19 12.67 -10.81
N PHE A 21 0.13 12.06 -11.96
CA PHE A 21 -0.84 11.74 -13.02
C PHE A 21 -1.82 10.62 -12.62
N MET A 22 -1.36 9.61 -11.88
CA MET A 22 -2.18 8.44 -11.54
C MET A 22 -3.12 8.69 -10.33
N PHE A 23 -2.78 9.62 -9.42
CA PHE A 23 -3.54 9.78 -8.16
C PHE A 23 -3.83 11.21 -7.69
N MET A 24 -3.18 12.26 -8.23
CA MET A 24 -3.39 13.65 -7.76
C MET A 24 -4.08 14.56 -8.79
N THR A 25 -4.37 14.07 -9.99
CA THR A 25 -5.12 14.84 -10.99
C THR A 25 -6.61 14.60 -10.76
N ALA A 26 -7.19 15.40 -9.87
CA ALA A 26 -8.64 15.50 -9.75
C ALA A 26 -9.24 15.88 -11.10
N ASN A 27 -10.05 14.99 -11.68
CA ASN A 27 -11.20 15.30 -12.53
C ASN A 27 -11.03 16.33 -13.69
N LYS A 28 -9.86 16.48 -14.30
CA LYS A 28 -9.68 17.46 -15.40
C LYS A 28 -9.38 16.91 -16.79
N LEU A 29 -9.27 15.60 -16.94
CA LEU A 29 -9.29 14.97 -18.27
C LEU A 29 -10.63 14.25 -18.38
N GLU A 30 -11.52 14.81 -19.19
CA GLU A 30 -12.75 14.14 -19.62
C GLU A 30 -12.40 12.70 -19.99
N ARG A 31 -12.94 11.76 -19.22
CA ARG A 31 -12.65 10.34 -19.41
C ARG A 31 -13.28 9.95 -20.74
N PRO A 32 -12.53 9.47 -21.75
CA PRO A 32 -13.15 8.87 -22.93
C PRO A 32 -13.99 7.69 -22.43
N GLU A 33 -15.27 7.63 -22.79
CA GLU A 33 -16.26 6.66 -22.29
C GLU A 33 -15.90 5.17 -22.49
N LYS A 34 -14.73 4.85 -23.06
CA LYS A 34 -14.33 3.50 -23.47
C LYS A 34 -13.10 2.91 -22.77
N LEU A 35 -12.52 3.52 -21.74
CA LEU A 35 -11.45 2.89 -20.97
C LEU A 35 -12.01 2.00 -19.86
N SER A 36 -11.78 0.70 -19.99
CA SER A 36 -12.01 -0.32 -18.96
C SER A 36 -11.08 -0.09 -17.76
N ALA A 37 -11.66 0.28 -16.60
CA ALA A 37 -11.00 0.53 -15.32
C ALA A 37 -9.83 1.54 -15.31
N SER A 38 -9.89 2.52 -14.41
CA SER A 38 -8.77 3.43 -14.16
C SER A 38 -7.51 2.68 -13.70
N PRO A 39 -6.30 3.20 -13.94
CA PRO A 39 -5.07 2.59 -13.41
C PRO A 39 -5.09 2.37 -11.89
N GLY A 40 -5.75 3.27 -11.14
CA GLY A 40 -5.96 3.13 -9.71
C GLY A 40 -6.85 1.94 -9.34
N GLU A 41 -7.95 1.72 -10.07
CA GLU A 41 -8.83 0.56 -9.88
C GLU A 41 -8.10 -0.75 -10.20
N GLN A 42 -7.29 -0.78 -11.26
CA GLN A 42 -6.49 -1.96 -11.61
C GLN A 42 -5.46 -2.28 -10.52
N ALA A 43 -4.74 -1.26 -10.03
CA ALA A 43 -3.76 -1.41 -8.96
C ALA A 43 -4.41 -1.86 -7.64
N PHE A 44 -5.56 -1.29 -7.28
CA PHE A 44 -6.33 -1.72 -6.11
C PHE A 44 -6.82 -3.17 -6.26
N GLY A 45 -7.29 -3.55 -7.45
CA GLY A 45 -7.70 -4.93 -7.76
C GLY A 45 -6.58 -5.94 -7.54
N LEU A 46 -5.35 -5.63 -7.96
CA LEU A 46 -4.17 -6.48 -7.70
C LEU A 46 -3.87 -6.61 -6.20
N LEU A 47 -3.93 -5.50 -5.45
CA LEU A 47 -3.74 -5.52 -4.00
C LEU A 47 -4.82 -6.37 -3.30
N ARG A 48 -6.08 -6.24 -3.73
CA ARG A 48 -7.21 -7.02 -3.20
C ARG A 48 -7.00 -8.53 -3.44
N ALA A 49 -6.63 -8.92 -4.66
CA ALA A 49 -6.36 -10.33 -5.00
C ALA A 49 -5.17 -10.90 -4.20
N ALA A 50 -4.15 -10.07 -3.94
CA ALA A 50 -3.03 -10.41 -3.08
C ALA A 50 -3.46 -10.67 -1.62
N VAL A 51 -4.33 -9.83 -1.06
CA VAL A 51 -4.90 -10.01 0.28
C VAL A 51 -5.73 -11.29 0.36
N GLU A 52 -6.59 -11.53 -0.62
CA GLU A 52 -7.41 -12.74 -0.71
C GLU A 52 -6.55 -14.01 -0.68
N SER A 53 -5.48 -14.02 -1.48
CA SER A 53 -4.50 -15.12 -1.50
C SER A 53 -3.76 -15.28 -0.16
N ALA A 54 -3.42 -14.17 0.51
CA ALA A 54 -2.73 -14.20 1.80
C ALA A 54 -3.62 -14.77 2.92
N ILE A 55 -4.91 -14.47 2.90
CA ILE A 55 -5.89 -15.05 3.84
C ILE A 55 -6.10 -16.53 3.53
N ALA A 56 -6.34 -16.88 2.27
CA ALA A 56 -6.53 -18.28 1.86
C ALA A 56 -5.33 -19.17 2.18
N GLY A 57 -4.11 -18.63 2.06
CA GLY A 57 -2.86 -19.31 2.41
C GLY A 57 -2.52 -19.32 3.90
N GLY A 58 -3.35 -18.74 4.77
CA GLY A 58 -3.10 -18.67 6.21
C GLY A 58 -1.94 -17.75 6.61
N TYR A 59 -1.46 -16.90 5.72
CA TYR A 59 -0.42 -15.89 6.03
C TYR A 59 -1.00 -14.69 6.76
N PHE A 60 -2.22 -14.31 6.40
CA PHE A 60 -3.00 -13.28 7.09
C PHE A 60 -4.08 -13.90 7.96
N ARG A 61 -4.43 -13.23 9.06
CA ARG A 61 -5.61 -13.55 9.85
C ARG A 61 -6.87 -13.44 8.98
N ALA A 62 -7.86 -14.28 9.26
CA ALA A 62 -9.16 -14.19 8.60
C ALA A 62 -9.79 -12.81 8.81
N GLY A 63 -10.47 -12.31 7.79
CA GLY A 63 -11.12 -10.99 7.81
C GLY A 63 -11.71 -10.62 6.45
N ASN A 64 -12.35 -9.45 6.40
CA ASN A 64 -12.88 -8.91 5.16
C ASN A 64 -11.74 -8.45 4.24
N VAL A 65 -11.66 -9.05 3.05
CA VAL A 65 -10.61 -8.78 2.04
C VAL A 65 -10.57 -7.31 1.65
N ASP A 66 -11.72 -6.70 1.39
CA ASP A 66 -11.81 -5.31 0.94
C ASP A 66 -11.34 -4.35 2.03
N THR A 67 -11.74 -4.57 3.28
CA THR A 67 -11.29 -3.76 4.42
C THR A 67 -9.77 -3.85 4.59
N ILE A 68 -9.20 -5.05 4.55
CA ILE A 68 -7.75 -5.24 4.70
C ILE A 68 -6.99 -4.57 3.54
N ALA A 69 -7.48 -4.72 2.31
CA ALA A 69 -6.91 -4.06 1.14
C ALA A 69 -6.99 -2.52 1.26
N GLN A 70 -8.11 -1.97 1.72
CA GLN A 70 -8.28 -0.54 1.96
C GLN A 70 -7.32 -0.01 3.05
N VAL A 71 -7.07 -0.77 4.12
CA VAL A 71 -6.11 -0.37 5.17
C VAL A 71 -4.69 -0.33 4.62
N LEU A 72 -4.28 -1.37 3.88
CA LEU A 72 -2.96 -1.41 3.24
C LEU A 72 -2.80 -0.26 2.24
N TRP A 73 -3.80 -0.06 1.38
CA TRP A 73 -3.84 1.00 0.38
C TRP A 73 -3.71 2.38 1.02
N SER A 74 -4.61 2.72 1.95
CA SER A 74 -4.63 4.03 2.62
C SER A 74 -3.34 4.32 3.38
N SER A 75 -2.75 3.32 4.04
CA SER A 75 -1.50 3.50 4.79
C SER A 75 -0.33 3.86 3.86
N MET A 76 -0.17 3.12 2.76
CA MET A 76 0.88 3.41 1.77
C MET A 76 0.65 4.76 1.09
N HIS A 77 -0.59 5.04 0.67
CA HIS A 77 -0.94 6.31 0.03
C HIS A 77 -0.76 7.50 0.96
N GLY A 78 -1.13 7.39 2.24
CA GLY A 78 -0.93 8.45 3.23
C GLY A 78 0.55 8.76 3.43
N ALA A 79 1.40 7.73 3.53
CA ALA A 79 2.85 7.91 3.67
C ALA A 79 3.46 8.64 2.46
N VAL A 80 3.13 8.22 1.24
CA VAL A 80 3.65 8.87 0.03
C VAL A 80 3.07 10.27 -0.14
N ALA A 81 1.78 10.48 0.13
CA ALA A 81 1.17 11.81 0.08
C ALA A 81 1.88 12.78 1.01
N LEU A 82 2.19 12.37 2.25
CA LEU A 82 2.96 13.19 3.19
C LEU A 82 4.37 13.49 2.65
N LEU A 83 5.10 12.50 2.13
CA LEU A 83 6.43 12.72 1.53
C LEU A 83 6.41 13.68 0.34
N MET A 84 5.33 13.68 -0.44
CA MET A 84 5.19 14.55 -1.62
C MET A 84 4.72 15.97 -1.27
N THR A 85 3.89 16.12 -0.25
CA THR A 85 3.20 17.38 0.05
C THR A 85 3.81 18.14 1.22
N LEU A 86 4.45 17.44 2.16
CA LEU A 86 5.00 18.04 3.36
C LEU A 86 6.50 18.34 3.19
N GLN A 87 6.85 19.62 3.21
CA GLN A 87 8.25 20.05 3.14
C GLN A 87 9.05 19.57 4.37
N PRO A 88 10.35 19.27 4.24
CA PRO A 88 11.16 18.68 5.32
C PRO A 88 11.09 19.45 6.65
N GLN A 89 11.07 20.78 6.61
CA GLN A 89 11.03 21.63 7.81
C GLN A 89 9.67 21.65 8.53
N HIS A 90 8.62 21.14 7.90
CA HIS A 90 7.28 21.06 8.49
C HIS A 90 6.99 19.69 9.11
N TRP A 91 7.92 18.74 9.02
CA TRP A 91 7.79 17.49 9.77
C TRP A 91 8.00 17.74 11.27
N PRO A 92 7.12 17.23 12.15
CA PRO A 92 7.24 17.44 13.58
C PRO A 92 8.44 16.65 14.13
N HIS A 93 9.21 17.29 15.02
CA HIS A 93 10.38 16.74 15.73
C HIS A 93 11.60 16.35 14.88
N ALA A 94 11.41 15.78 13.69
CA ALA A 94 12.47 15.40 12.76
C ALA A 94 11.92 15.30 11.32
N PRO A 95 12.77 15.43 10.28
CA PRO A 95 12.38 15.11 8.91
C PRO A 95 11.83 13.68 8.76
N ALA A 96 11.15 13.39 7.65
CA ALA A 96 10.72 12.03 7.34
C ALA A 96 11.88 11.03 7.41
N ALA A 97 11.64 9.90 8.06
CA ALA A 97 12.61 8.81 8.09
C ALA A 97 12.91 8.32 6.65
N PRO A 98 14.18 8.04 6.30
CA PRO A 98 14.55 7.57 4.97
C PRO A 98 13.82 6.27 4.55
N ASP A 99 13.42 5.45 5.51
CA ASP A 99 12.74 4.17 5.35
C ASP A 99 11.24 4.23 5.69
N LEU A 100 10.63 5.42 5.82
CA LEU A 100 9.24 5.59 6.28
C LEU A 100 8.24 4.68 5.52
N VAL A 101 8.31 4.65 4.20
CA VAL A 101 7.40 3.82 3.37
C VAL A 101 7.59 2.34 3.66
N GLN A 102 8.85 1.89 3.82
CA GLN A 102 9.15 0.51 4.17
C GLN A 102 8.56 0.16 5.54
N GLN A 103 8.71 1.05 6.52
CA GLN A 103 8.17 0.82 7.86
C GLN A 103 6.65 0.76 7.88
N VAL A 104 5.97 1.60 7.08
CA VAL A 104 4.51 1.54 6.91
C VAL A 104 4.07 0.21 6.31
N VAL A 105 4.74 -0.27 5.26
CA VAL A 105 4.43 -1.57 4.64
C VAL A 105 4.65 -2.72 5.62
N GLU A 106 5.78 -2.75 6.32
CA GLU A 106 6.08 -3.80 7.30
C GLU A 106 5.11 -3.78 8.49
N ALA A 107 4.82 -2.60 9.04
CA ALA A 107 3.90 -2.46 10.16
C ALA A 107 2.49 -2.95 9.80
N THR A 108 2.00 -2.57 8.61
CA THR A 108 0.66 -2.97 8.17
C THR A 108 0.58 -4.46 7.84
N ILE A 109 1.58 -5.04 7.15
CA ILE A 109 1.65 -6.49 6.91
C ILE A 109 1.68 -7.25 8.24
N ARG A 110 2.52 -6.83 9.18
CA ARG A 110 2.64 -7.47 10.50
C ARG A 110 1.33 -7.40 11.30
N GLY A 111 0.60 -6.29 11.20
CA GLY A 111 -0.70 -6.12 11.86
C GLY A 111 -1.80 -7.08 11.36
N PHE A 112 -1.63 -7.66 10.17
CA PHE A 112 -2.54 -8.67 9.62
C PHE A 112 -1.98 -10.08 9.62
N ALA A 113 -0.71 -10.28 9.97
CA ALA A 113 -0.09 -11.60 9.98
C ALA A 113 -0.87 -12.58 10.87
N ALA A 114 -1.05 -13.81 10.40
CA ALA A 114 -1.67 -14.87 11.19
C ALA A 114 -0.77 -15.22 12.39
N PRO A 115 -1.36 -15.62 13.54
CA PRO A 115 -0.59 -16.12 14.67
C PRO A 115 0.29 -17.29 14.24
N ARG A 116 1.55 -17.27 14.66
CA ARG A 116 2.45 -18.41 14.43
C ARG A 116 1.88 -19.62 15.20
N PRO A 117 1.75 -20.81 14.59
CA PRO A 117 1.30 -21.99 15.31
C PRO A 117 2.17 -22.17 16.56
N ALA A 118 1.53 -22.36 17.71
CA ALA A 118 2.26 -22.68 18.93
C ALA A 118 3.11 -23.93 18.63
N ALA A 119 4.42 -23.86 18.87
CA ALA A 119 5.27 -25.03 18.76
C ALA A 119 4.68 -26.09 19.69
N GLY A 120 4.16 -27.18 19.11
CA GLY A 120 3.52 -28.24 19.87
C GLY A 120 4.49 -28.72 20.94
N ARG A 121 4.08 -28.67 22.21
CA ARG A 121 4.75 -29.41 23.27
C ARG A 121 4.57 -30.88 22.92
N GLY A 122 5.64 -31.51 22.42
CA GLY A 122 5.69 -32.96 22.27
C GLY A 122 5.42 -33.59 23.64
N HIS A 123 4.46 -34.51 23.67
CA HIS A 123 4.28 -35.46 24.76
C HIS A 123 5.36 -36.54 24.69
#